data_AF-A0A1Q7WB34-F1
#
_entry.id   AF-A0A1Q7WB34-F1
#
_cell.length_a   1.000
_cell.length_b   1.000
_cell.length_c   1.000
_cell.angle_alpha   90.00
_cell.angle_beta   90.00
_cell.angle_gamma   90.00
#
_symmetry.space_group_name_H-M   'P 1'
#
loop_
_entity.id
_entity.type
_entity.pdbx_description
1 polymer ?
#
loop_
_entity_poly.entity_id
_entity_poly.type
_entity_poly.pdbx_seq_one_letter_code
_entity_poly.pdbx_strand_id
1 'polypeptide(L)'
;MGTVLDLTGKSLEAFLKPSKATADIDGSVWKGTTTGGQITVTDAVNGKATISVPAASVTTSMGWWRCDVVSGGLRKTAVYGVVTVVDL
;
A
#
# COMPACT_ATOMS: atom_id res chain seq x y z
N MET A 1 -21.67 -9.40 8.39
CA MET A 1 -20.25 -9.82 8.27
C MET A 1 -19.70 -9.23 6.99
N GLY A 2 -18.45 -8.77 6.99
CA GLY A 2 -17.83 -8.20 5.79
C GLY A 2 -17.46 -9.32 4.80
N THR A 3 -17.84 -9.17 3.53
CA THR A 3 -17.40 -10.04 2.44
C THR A 3 -15.96 -9.70 2.06
N VAL A 4 -15.13 -10.72 1.78
CA VAL A 4 -13.77 -10.51 1.26
C VAL A 4 -13.81 -9.79 -0.09
N LEU A 5 -12.83 -8.92 -0.33
CA LEU A 5 -12.68 -8.25 -1.61
C LEU A 5 -11.83 -9.11 -2.55
N ASP A 6 -12.47 -9.72 -3.55
CA ASP A 6 -11.76 -10.44 -4.62
C ASP A 6 -10.84 -9.50 -5.41
N LEU A 7 -9.57 -9.87 -5.54
CA LEU A 7 -8.52 -9.13 -6.23
C LEU A 7 -8.28 -9.63 -7.67
N THR A 8 -9.08 -10.57 -8.17
CA THR A 8 -8.93 -11.12 -9.52
C THR A 8 -9.02 -10.01 -10.57
N GLY A 9 -7.97 -9.91 -11.40
CA GLY A 9 -7.85 -8.86 -12.42
C GLY A 9 -7.67 -7.44 -11.86
N LYS A 10 -7.36 -7.30 -10.56
CA LYS A 10 -7.10 -6.01 -9.90
C LYS A 10 -5.60 -5.85 -9.65
N SER A 11 -5.17 -4.60 -9.52
CA SER A 11 -3.84 -4.26 -9.04
C SER A 11 -3.93 -3.52 -7.70
N LEU A 12 -2.81 -3.40 -7.01
CA LEU A 12 -2.72 -2.66 -5.77
C LEU A 12 -1.65 -1.58 -5.88
N GLU A 13 -1.86 -0.50 -5.14
CA GLU A 13 -0.87 0.54 -4.88
C GLU A 13 -0.75 0.71 -3.36
N ALA A 14 0.48 0.70 -2.85
CA ALA A 14 0.78 0.91 -1.43
C ALA A 14 1.69 2.13 -1.27
N PHE A 15 1.49 2.85 -0.18
CA PHE A 15 2.20 4.09 0.13
C PHE A 15 2.67 4.08 1.58
N LEU A 16 3.94 4.41 1.79
CA LEU A 16 4.50 4.77 3.09
C LEU A 16 4.92 6.25 3.00
N LYS A 17 4.37 7.08 3.88
CA LYS A 17 4.40 8.54 3.75
C LYS A 17 4.79 9.21 5.06
N PRO A 18 5.39 10.42 5.01
CA PRO A 18 5.65 11.20 6.22
C PRO A 18 4.39 11.61 6.97
N SER A 19 3.30 11.89 6.25
CA SER A 19 2.01 12.24 6.86
C SER A 19 0.83 11.82 5.98
N LYS A 20 -0.38 11.86 6.55
CA LYS A 20 -1.64 11.70 5.83
C LYS A 20 -1.81 12.72 4.69
N ALA A 21 -1.33 13.95 4.87
CA ALA A 21 -1.55 15.06 3.95
C ALA A 21 -0.53 15.12 2.80
N THR A 22 0.63 14.46 2.95
CA THR A 22 1.66 14.41 1.90
C THR A 22 1.04 13.84 0.61
N ALA A 23 1.29 14.46 -0.55
CA ALA A 23 0.75 13.98 -1.82
C ALA A 23 1.35 12.62 -2.21
N ASP A 24 0.60 11.78 -2.94
CA ASP A 24 1.11 10.45 -3.38
C ASP A 24 2.29 10.53 -4.35
N ILE A 25 2.45 11.68 -5.01
CA ILE A 25 3.49 11.94 -6.01
C ILE A 25 4.73 12.61 -5.42
N ASP A 26 4.72 12.88 -4.11
CA ASP A 26 5.82 13.54 -3.43
C ASP A 26 7.05 12.62 -3.38
N GLY A 27 8.25 13.19 -3.59
CA GLY A 27 9.49 12.41 -3.61
C GLY A 27 9.86 11.77 -2.26
N SER A 28 9.27 12.23 -1.16
CA SER A 28 9.42 11.62 0.17
C SER A 28 8.54 10.39 0.38
N VAL A 29 7.65 10.07 -0.56
CA VAL A 29 6.74 8.93 -0.46
C VAL A 29 7.35 7.71 -1.13
N TRP A 30 7.41 6.60 -0.40
CA TRP A 30 7.61 5.32 -1.02
C TRP A 30 6.30 4.81 -1.61
N LYS A 31 6.33 4.41 -2.89
CA LYS A 31 5.21 3.81 -3.60
C LYS A 31 5.57 2.39 -4.06
N GLY A 32 4.82 1.41 -3.58
CA GLY A 32 4.84 0.04 -4.09
C GLY A 32 3.65 -0.22 -5.01
N THR A 33 3.85 -1.01 -6.07
CA THR A 33 2.75 -1.42 -6.96
C THR A 33 2.85 -2.88 -7.34
N THR A 34 1.73 -3.48 -7.76
CA THR A 34 1.74 -4.83 -8.34
C THR A 34 2.61 -4.89 -9.61
N THR A 35 2.46 -3.91 -10.51
CA THR A 35 3.22 -3.86 -11.78
C THR A 35 4.71 -3.62 -11.57
N GLY A 36 5.08 -2.89 -10.52
CA GLY A 36 6.47 -2.64 -10.14
C GLY A 36 7.12 -3.78 -9.35
N GLY A 37 6.38 -4.82 -8.99
CA GLY A 37 6.88 -6.01 -8.31
C GLY A 37 7.01 -5.90 -6.78
N GLN A 38 6.68 -4.75 -6.18
CA GLN A 38 6.70 -4.60 -4.71
C GLN A 38 5.49 -5.26 -4.03
N ILE A 39 4.43 -5.53 -4.80
CA ILE A 39 3.21 -6.17 -4.29
C ILE A 39 2.95 -7.46 -5.07
N THR A 40 2.84 -8.57 -4.37
CA THR A 40 2.48 -9.87 -4.94
C THR A 40 1.10 -10.26 -4.46
N VAL A 41 0.13 -10.43 -5.37
CA VAL A 41 -1.17 -11.02 -5.04
C VAL A 41 -0.98 -12.52 -4.87
N THR A 42 -1.14 -13.02 -3.65
CA THR A 42 -0.84 -14.42 -3.30
C THR A 42 -2.06 -15.34 -3.39
N ASP A 43 -3.26 -14.79 -3.20
CA ASP A 43 -4.54 -15.51 -3.28
C ASP A 43 -5.65 -14.47 -3.55
N ALA A 44 -5.93 -14.28 -4.84
CA ALA A 44 -6.76 -13.17 -5.32
C ALA A 44 -8.21 -13.28 -4.85
N VAL A 45 -8.82 -14.47 -4.96
CA VAL A 45 -10.23 -14.72 -4.63
C VAL A 45 -10.51 -14.46 -3.15
N ASN A 46 -9.53 -14.71 -2.28
CA ASN A 46 -9.65 -14.45 -0.84
C ASN A 46 -9.05 -13.11 -0.40
N GLY A 47 -8.68 -12.24 -1.34
CA GLY A 47 -8.23 -10.88 -1.03
C GLY A 47 -6.85 -10.78 -0.39
N LYS A 48 -5.94 -11.74 -0.64
CA LYS A 48 -4.61 -11.77 0.00
C LYS A 48 -3.51 -11.30 -0.95
N ALA A 49 -2.63 -10.46 -0.41
CA ALA A 49 -1.42 -9.99 -1.06
C ALA A 49 -0.30 -9.77 -0.05
N THR A 50 0.94 -9.83 -0.52
CA THR A 50 2.15 -9.45 0.22
C THR A 50 2.69 -8.15 -0.34
N ILE A 51 3.06 -7.21 0.54
CA ILE A 51 3.71 -5.95 0.19
C ILE A 51 5.12 -5.97 0.76
N SER A 52 6.12 -5.86 -0.10
CA SER A 52 7.53 -5.82 0.27
C SER A 52 8.02 -4.37 0.23
N VAL A 53 8.29 -3.81 1.41
CA VAL A 53 8.84 -2.45 1.55
C VAL A 53 10.37 -2.56 1.65
N PRO A 54 11.15 -1.85 0.82
CA PRO A 54 12.60 -1.77 0.98
C PRO A 54 12.96 -1.14 2.33
N ALA A 55 13.94 -1.70 3.03
CA ALA A 55 14.37 -1.17 4.34
C ALA A 55 14.76 0.32 4.27
N ALA A 56 15.43 0.75 3.20
CA ALA A 56 15.81 2.15 2.99
C ALA A 56 14.62 3.12 2.87
N SER A 57 13.40 2.61 2.63
CA SER A 57 12.17 3.40 2.58
C SER A 57 11.46 3.50 3.93
N VAL A 58 11.87 2.71 4.92
CA VAL A 58 11.38 2.80 6.29
C VAL A 58 12.32 3.72 7.04
N THR A 59 11.87 4.95 7.31
CA THR A 59 12.63 5.95 8.07
C THR A 59 11.82 6.41 9.26
N THR A 60 12.49 6.98 10.27
CA THR A 60 11.83 7.57 11.45
C THR A 60 10.94 8.77 11.12
N SER A 61 11.03 9.31 9.91
CA SER A 61 10.15 10.35 9.39
C SER A 61 8.85 9.82 8.79
N MET A 62 8.68 8.51 8.65
CA MET A 62 7.44 7.91 8.14
C MET A 62 6.37 7.86 9.22
N GLY A 63 5.21 8.44 8.92
CA GLY A 63 4.09 8.55 9.85
C GLY A 63 2.79 7.93 9.37
N TRP A 64 2.72 7.44 8.12
CA TRP A 64 1.45 7.06 7.52
C TRP A 64 1.54 5.93 6.48
N TRP A 65 0.55 5.03 6.49
CA TRP A 65 0.36 3.94 5.53
C TRP A 65 -0.97 4.06 4.77
N ARG A 66 -0.95 3.72 3.48
CA ARG A 66 -2.16 3.52 2.68
C ARG A 66 -1.96 2.38 1.68
N CYS A 67 -2.95 1.52 1.54
CA CYS A 67 -3.03 0.54 0.46
C CYS A 67 -4.39 0.67 -0.24
N ASP A 68 -4.35 0.84 -1.55
CA ASP A 68 -5.53 0.93 -2.42
C ASP A 68 -5.58 -0.26 -3.38
N VAL A 69 -6.78 -0.80 -3.60
CA VAL A 69 -7.08 -1.71 -4.70
C VAL A 69 -7.54 -0.88 -5.89
N VAL A 70 -6.88 -1.06 -7.02
CA VAL A 70 -7.17 -0.39 -8.28
C VAL A 70 -8.03 -1.31 -9.15
N SER A 71 -9.21 -0.81 -9.55
CA SER A 71 -10.17 -1.56 -10.37
C SER A 71 -10.84 -0.61 -11.34
N GLY A 72 -10.61 -0.79 -12.64
CA GLY A 72 -11.19 0.05 -13.69
C GLY A 72 -10.83 1.54 -13.55
N GLY A 73 -9.59 1.84 -13.14
CA GLY A 73 -9.11 3.21 -12.91
C GLY A 73 -9.56 3.84 -11.59
N LEU A 74 -10.45 3.20 -10.82
CA LEU A 74 -10.88 3.66 -9.50
C LEU A 74 -9.99 3.07 -8.41
N ARG A 75 -9.74 3.86 -7.36
CA ARG A 75 -9.02 3.45 -6.15
C ARG A 75 -10.00 3.15 -5.02
N LYS A 76 -9.87 1.97 -4.42
CA LYS A 76 -10.62 1.55 -3.22
C LYS A 76 -9.63 1.34 -2.08
N THR A 77 -9.68 2.16 -1.05
CA THR A 77 -8.76 2.04 0.08
C THR A 77 -9.08 0.80 0.91
N ALA A 78 -8.11 -0.12 0.98
CA ALA A 78 -8.20 -1.37 1.71
C ALA A 78 -7.53 -1.30 3.09
N VAL A 79 -6.42 -0.56 3.20
CA VAL A 79 -5.72 -0.29 4.46
C VAL A 79 -5.38 1.18 4.54
N TYR A 80 -5.59 1.79 5.71
CA TYR A 80 -5.28 3.18 5.94
C TYR A 80 -5.03 3.43 7.42
N GLY A 81 -3.89 4.04 7.76
CA GLY A 81 -3.60 4.31 9.15
C GLY A 81 -2.24 4.93 9.41
N VAL A 82 -2.01 5.26 10.68
CA VAL A 82 -0.74 5.75 11.18
C VAL A 82 0.32 4.66 11.14
N VAL A 83 1.57 5.07 10.99
CA VAL A 83 2.77 4.25 11.20
C VAL A 83 3.63 4.93 12.24
N THR A 84 4.23 4.16 13.14
CA THR A 84 5.24 4.65 14.08
C THR A 84 6.48 3.78 13.94
N VAL A 85 7.55 4.37 13.42
CA VAL A 85 8.86 3.74 13.35
C VAL A 85 9.64 4.20 14.58
N VAL A 86 9.83 3.28 15.53
CA VAL A 86 10.51 3.56 16.81
C VAL A 86 12.01 3.24 16.78
N ASP A 87 12.44 2.41 15.84
CA ASP A 87 13.83 1.98 15.63
C ASP A 87 14.02 1.49 14.17
N LEU A 88 15.26 1.42 13.68
CA LEU A 88 15.62 1.02 12.30
C LEU A 88 16.44 -0.27 12.22
#